data_AF-A0A8H5ELF0-F1
#
_entry.id   AF-A0A8H5ELF0-F1
#
_cell.length_a   1.000
_cell.length_b   1.000
_cell.length_c   1.000
_cell.angle_alpha   90.00
_cell.angle_beta   90.00
_cell.angle_gamma   90.00
#
_symmetry.space_group_name_H-M   'P 1'
#
loop_
_entity.id
_entity.type
_entity.pdbx_description
1 polymer ?
#
loop_
_entity_poly.entity_id
_entity_poly.type
_entity_poly.pdbx_seq_one_letter_code
_entity_poly.pdbx_strand_id
1 'polypeptide(L)'
;MGFWNRSNKTSDVDLQDITTTTDHEKNPHPEDGHPAVPDDALPAEDVTEGVRDMEAITLVWTKSSLICLFIFIWLVYLLNAFQSSTVGNLVPYVTSTWGSHSLLNTIGVVASSMTAAVFIPLAKLLDLWGRAEGYLLMVGFCELGLILMATAKDLSTYCAANVFYSVGFTGLIYSIDVVTADATNLKNRALAYAFTSSPYMISAFAGSYASDRMLSDIGWPWGFGTFAFITPVVCAPLYLLLKINLRKAKKNILPKKASGRTLKESIWHYVLEFDGKYNT
;
A
#
# COMPACT_ATOMS: atom_id res chain seq x y z
N MET A 1 12.97 23.02 -23.32
CA MET A 1 12.75 21.59 -23.65
C MET A 1 11.76 21.02 -22.63
N GLY A 2 10.44 21.05 -22.78
CA GLY A 2 9.60 21.02 -23.98
C GLY A 2 8.92 19.64 -24.13
N PHE A 3 8.20 19.15 -23.10
CA PHE A 3 7.50 17.84 -23.14
C PHE A 3 6.12 17.80 -22.46
N TRP A 4 5.61 18.94 -21.99
CA TRP A 4 4.31 19.06 -21.34
C TRP A 4 3.44 20.08 -22.05
N ASN A 5 3.11 19.85 -23.32
CA ASN A 5 2.12 20.66 -24.01
C ASN A 5 1.20 19.76 -24.85
N ARG A 6 -0.07 19.70 -24.46
CA ARG A 6 -1.11 18.96 -25.16
C ARG A 6 -1.66 19.90 -26.24
N SER A 7 -1.36 19.64 -27.51
CA SER A 7 -1.91 20.38 -28.66
C SER A 7 -2.68 19.43 -29.56
N ASN A 8 -3.88 19.86 -29.93
CA ASN A 8 -4.83 19.23 -30.85
C ASN A 8 -4.23 18.76 -32.18
N LYS A 9 -4.75 17.64 -32.68
CA LYS A 9 -4.95 17.44 -34.13
C LYS A 9 -6.10 16.44 -34.37
N THR A 10 -7.19 16.95 -34.91
CA THR A 10 -8.29 16.25 -35.59
C THR A 10 -7.97 16.06 -37.08
N SER A 11 -8.84 15.27 -37.75
CA SER A 11 -9.07 15.04 -39.20
C SER A 11 -8.45 13.74 -39.75
N ASP A 12 -9.16 12.78 -40.37
CA ASP A 12 -10.49 12.69 -41.01
C ASP A 12 -10.93 11.19 -41.11
N VAL A 13 -12.18 10.83 -40.75
CA VAL A 13 -13.39 10.57 -41.59
C VAL A 13 -13.60 9.08 -41.90
N ASP A 14 -14.72 8.53 -41.40
CA ASP A 14 -15.75 7.95 -42.27
C ASP A 14 -17.13 8.05 -41.60
N LEU A 15 -18.06 8.66 -42.33
CA LEU A 15 -19.47 8.88 -42.03
C LEU A 15 -20.27 7.78 -42.71
N GLN A 16 -21.23 7.17 -42.00
CA GLN A 16 -22.60 6.99 -42.50
C GLN A 16 -23.55 6.46 -41.42
N ASP A 17 -24.72 7.13 -41.33
CA ASP A 17 -26.05 6.59 -41.03
C ASP A 17 -26.33 6.06 -39.60
N ILE A 18 -27.24 6.62 -38.79
CA ILE A 18 -28.63 7.04 -39.07
C ILE A 18 -29.11 8.12 -38.07
N THR A 19 -29.75 9.15 -38.62
CA THR A 19 -30.64 10.15 -37.98
C THR A 19 -31.78 9.48 -37.20
N THR A 20 -32.32 10.00 -36.10
CA THR A 20 -33.29 11.12 -35.98
C THR A 20 -33.84 10.94 -34.54
N THR A 21 -34.16 11.92 -33.68
CA THR A 21 -35.04 13.09 -33.82
C THR A 21 -34.99 13.90 -32.50
N THR A 22 -34.86 15.23 -32.63
CA THR A 22 -35.62 16.32 -31.94
C THR A 22 -35.69 16.38 -30.40
N ASP A 23 -35.71 17.51 -29.69
CA ASP A 23 -35.62 18.95 -29.94
C ASP A 23 -35.56 19.58 -28.54
N HIS A 24 -34.72 20.60 -28.32
CA HIS A 24 -35.15 21.94 -27.88
C HIS A 24 -33.99 22.80 -27.36
N GLU A 25 -33.89 23.93 -28.04
CA GLU A 25 -32.99 25.05 -27.89
C GLU A 25 -33.42 26.00 -26.75
N LYS A 26 -32.50 26.45 -25.89
CA LYS A 26 -32.46 27.86 -25.43
C LYS A 26 -31.08 28.26 -24.91
N ASN A 27 -30.67 29.45 -25.34
CA ASN A 27 -29.32 30.02 -25.37
C ASN A 27 -29.11 31.05 -24.21
N PRO A 28 -28.03 31.86 -24.10
CA PRO A 28 -26.98 31.79 -23.05
C PRO A 28 -26.75 33.09 -22.22
N HIS A 29 -25.97 33.03 -21.11
CA HIS A 29 -25.02 34.08 -20.59
C HIS A 29 -24.47 33.76 -19.16
N PRO A 30 -23.39 34.40 -18.64
CA PRO A 30 -21.96 34.18 -18.92
C PRO A 30 -21.10 33.74 -17.70
N GLU A 31 -19.89 33.28 -18.00
CA GLU A 31 -18.63 33.22 -17.22
C GLU A 31 -18.62 33.40 -15.68
N ASP A 32 -18.15 32.36 -14.98
CA ASP A 32 -17.22 32.48 -13.85
C ASP A 32 -16.12 31.42 -13.97
N GLY A 33 -14.87 31.87 -14.00
CA GLY A 33 -13.69 31.11 -14.45
C GLY A 33 -13.12 30.09 -13.46
N HIS A 34 -13.62 28.86 -13.50
CA HIS A 34 -12.92 27.68 -12.99
C HIS A 34 -12.78 26.61 -14.08
N PRO A 35 -11.63 25.92 -14.19
CA PRO A 35 -11.47 24.87 -15.18
C PRO A 35 -12.50 23.77 -14.90
N ALA A 36 -13.45 23.62 -15.82
CA ALA A 36 -14.44 22.55 -15.79
C ALA A 36 -13.70 21.21 -15.78
N VAL A 37 -13.85 20.47 -14.68
CA VAL A 37 -13.46 19.06 -14.62
C VAL A 37 -14.44 18.31 -15.53
N PRO A 38 -13.97 17.54 -16.52
CA PRO A 38 -14.88 16.74 -17.36
C PRO A 38 -15.70 15.78 -16.50
N ASP A 39 -17.00 15.66 -16.78
CA ASP A 39 -17.93 14.76 -16.05
C ASP A 39 -17.47 13.27 -16.07
N ASP A 40 -16.67 12.89 -17.06
CA ASP A 40 -16.04 11.56 -17.17
C ASP A 40 -14.90 11.30 -16.16
N ALA A 41 -14.52 12.29 -15.35
CA ALA A 41 -13.46 12.18 -14.34
C ALA A 41 -14.01 12.00 -12.91
N LEU A 42 -15.33 11.94 -12.73
CA LEU A 42 -15.93 11.64 -11.44
C LEU A 42 -15.88 10.13 -11.17
N PRO A 43 -15.56 9.69 -9.93
CA PRO A 43 -15.51 8.27 -9.61
C PRO A 43 -16.87 7.60 -9.88
N ALA A 44 -16.86 6.48 -10.61
CA ALA A 44 -18.08 5.75 -10.92
C ALA A 44 -18.79 5.27 -9.63
N GLU A 45 -20.12 5.37 -9.60
CA GLU A 45 -20.91 5.18 -8.37
C GLU A 45 -20.92 3.72 -7.86
N ASP A 46 -20.51 2.76 -8.70
CA ASP A 46 -20.45 1.30 -8.44
C ASP A 46 -19.05 0.78 -8.03
N VAL A 47 -18.13 1.67 -7.66
CA VAL A 47 -16.76 1.28 -7.28
C VAL A 47 -16.63 1.18 -5.76
N THR A 48 -15.95 0.13 -5.28
CA THR A 48 -15.68 -0.10 -3.85
C THR A 48 -15.08 1.13 -3.18
N GLU A 49 -15.50 1.42 -1.94
CA GLU A 49 -15.18 2.67 -1.21
C GLU A 49 -13.69 3.00 -1.19
N GLY A 50 -12.82 1.99 -1.04
CA GLY A 50 -11.37 2.18 -1.01
C GLY A 50 -10.73 2.57 -2.35
N VAL A 51 -11.27 2.06 -3.47
CA VAL A 51 -10.80 2.44 -4.82
C VAL A 51 -11.30 3.83 -5.18
N ARG A 52 -12.55 4.14 -4.85
CA ARG A 52 -13.15 5.48 -5.02
C ARG A 52 -12.37 6.56 -4.26
N ASP A 53 -11.99 6.28 -3.02
CA ASP A 53 -11.19 7.18 -2.20
C ASP A 53 -9.80 7.44 -2.82
N MET A 54 -9.19 6.43 -3.46
CA MET A 54 -7.91 6.58 -4.17
C MET A 54 -8.04 7.34 -5.48
N GLU A 55 -9.07 7.09 -6.29
CA GLU A 55 -9.35 7.88 -7.50
C GLU A 55 -9.54 9.36 -7.15
N ALA A 56 -10.28 9.66 -6.08
CA ALA A 56 -10.44 11.03 -5.61
C ALA A 56 -9.11 11.64 -5.12
N ILE A 57 -8.23 10.84 -4.50
CA ILE A 57 -6.90 11.29 -4.07
C ILE A 57 -6.03 11.64 -5.28
N THR A 58 -5.99 10.78 -6.30
CA THR A 58 -5.11 10.96 -7.47
C THR A 58 -5.50 12.19 -8.29
N LEU A 59 -6.78 12.57 -8.31
CA LEU A 59 -7.26 13.81 -8.93
C LEU A 59 -6.77 15.10 -8.24
N VAL A 60 -6.48 15.04 -6.93
CA VAL A 60 -6.04 16.22 -6.13
C VAL A 60 -4.51 16.32 -6.05
N TRP A 61 -3.77 15.39 -6.64
CA TRP A 61 -2.33 15.36 -6.48
C TRP A 61 -1.61 16.48 -7.22
N THR A 62 -0.95 17.32 -6.43
CA THR A 62 0.06 18.24 -6.95
C THR A 62 1.37 17.50 -7.23
N LYS A 63 2.16 18.01 -8.18
CA LYS A 63 3.47 17.44 -8.54
C LYS A 63 4.39 17.28 -7.31
N SER A 64 4.36 18.23 -6.38
CA SER A 64 5.15 18.19 -5.15
C SER A 64 4.70 17.07 -4.20
N SER A 65 3.38 16.86 -4.03
CA SER A 65 2.84 15.75 -3.24
C SER A 65 3.25 14.39 -3.81
N LEU A 66 3.23 14.27 -5.14
CA LEU A 66 3.58 13.06 -5.85
C LEU A 66 5.08 12.74 -5.69
N ILE A 67 5.97 13.73 -5.82
CA ILE A 67 7.41 13.56 -5.54
C ILE A 67 7.65 13.13 -4.08
N CYS A 68 7.00 13.78 -3.11
CA CYS A 68 7.13 13.39 -1.71
C CYS A 68 6.65 11.96 -1.44
N LEU A 69 5.55 11.55 -2.09
CA LEU A 69 5.03 10.18 -2.02
C LEU A 69 6.10 9.17 -2.50
N PHE A 70 6.71 9.40 -3.66
CA PHE A 70 7.76 8.50 -4.18
C PHE A 70 8.98 8.42 -3.28
N ILE A 71 9.40 9.53 -2.67
CA ILE A 71 10.51 9.55 -1.72
C ILE A 71 10.18 8.69 -0.49
N PHE A 72 8.98 8.85 0.09
CA PHE A 72 8.59 8.03 1.24
C PHE A 72 8.41 6.56 0.89
N ILE A 73 7.83 6.25 -0.27
CA ILE A 73 7.74 4.88 -0.78
C ILE A 73 9.14 4.28 -0.91
N TRP A 74 10.09 5.01 -1.51
CA TRP A 74 11.48 4.57 -1.64
C TRP A 74 12.13 4.29 -0.27
N LEU A 75 11.91 5.15 0.73
CA LEU A 75 12.42 4.94 2.09
C LEU A 75 11.82 3.70 2.75
N VAL A 76 10.54 3.42 2.54
CA VAL A 76 9.90 2.21 3.06
C VAL A 76 10.41 0.95 2.35
N TYR A 77 10.63 0.98 1.03
CA TYR A 77 11.29 -0.14 0.33
C TYR A 77 12.72 -0.36 0.82
N LEU A 78 13.49 0.71 1.05
CA LEU A 78 14.82 0.62 1.62
C LEU A 78 14.80 -0.06 2.99
N LEU A 79 13.89 0.38 3.87
CA LEU A 79 13.72 -0.25 5.17
C LEU A 79 13.35 -1.73 5.03
N ASN A 80 12.37 -2.07 4.19
CA ASN A 80 11.93 -3.45 3.99
C ASN A 80 13.05 -4.34 3.43
N ALA A 81 13.82 -3.84 2.47
CA ALA A 81 14.95 -4.56 1.90
C ALA A 81 16.04 -4.81 2.96
N PHE A 82 16.32 -3.80 3.78
CA PHE A 82 17.29 -3.91 4.86
C PHE A 82 16.82 -4.87 5.97
N GLN A 83 15.53 -4.82 6.31
CA GLN A 83 14.89 -5.72 7.25
C GLN A 83 14.93 -7.16 6.73
N SER A 84 14.57 -7.41 5.48
CA SER A 84 14.63 -8.73 4.85
C SER A 84 16.04 -9.31 4.85
N SER A 85 17.05 -8.51 4.49
CA SER A 85 18.45 -8.92 4.52
C SER A 85 18.91 -9.24 5.95
N THR A 86 18.59 -8.38 6.91
CA THR A 86 19.02 -8.55 8.30
C THR A 86 18.34 -9.77 8.92
N VAL A 87 17.02 -9.89 8.82
CA VAL A 87 16.27 -11.06 9.31
C VAL A 87 16.80 -12.34 8.69
N GLY A 88 17.03 -12.36 7.38
CA GLY A 88 17.60 -13.52 6.68
C GLY A 88 18.95 -13.96 7.23
N ASN A 89 19.81 -13.01 7.61
CA ASN A 89 21.11 -13.29 8.22
C ASN A 89 21.01 -13.71 9.70
N LEU A 90 20.00 -13.26 10.44
CA LEU A 90 19.83 -13.60 11.86
C LEU A 90 19.18 -14.98 12.08
N VAL A 91 18.31 -15.40 11.18
CA VAL A 91 17.53 -16.65 11.27
C VAL A 91 18.38 -17.91 11.59
N PRO A 92 19.59 -18.12 10.99
CA PRO A 92 20.45 -19.24 11.36
C PRO A 92 20.93 -19.19 12.81
N TYR A 93 21.25 -18.01 13.35
CA TYR A 93 21.72 -17.85 14.74
C TYR A 93 20.61 -18.09 15.77
N VAL A 94 19.38 -17.70 15.41
CA VAL A 94 18.20 -17.99 16.23
C VAL A 94 18.03 -19.51 16.38
N THR A 95 18.16 -20.25 15.29
CA THR A 95 17.95 -21.71 15.33
C THR A 95 19.13 -22.52 15.81
N SER A 96 20.36 -21.99 15.74
CA SER A 96 21.50 -22.62 16.40
C SER A 96 21.34 -22.58 17.92
N THR A 97 20.75 -21.50 18.46
CA THR A 97 20.44 -21.36 19.90
C THR A 97 19.51 -22.48 20.40
N TRP A 98 18.59 -22.97 19.56
CA TRP A 98 17.65 -24.06 19.89
C TRP A 98 17.95 -25.39 19.19
N GLY A 99 19.12 -25.55 18.56
CA GLY A 99 19.55 -26.78 17.89
C GLY A 99 18.59 -27.29 16.79
N SER A 100 17.79 -26.41 16.21
CA SER A 100 16.58 -26.76 15.43
C SER A 100 16.64 -26.28 13.97
N HIS A 101 17.78 -26.42 13.32
CA HIS A 101 17.96 -25.97 11.93
C HIS A 101 16.98 -26.60 10.93
N SER A 102 16.57 -27.87 11.14
CA SER A 102 15.59 -28.53 10.27
C SER A 102 14.20 -27.88 10.32
N LEU A 103 13.84 -27.27 11.47
CA LEU A 103 12.55 -26.61 11.64
C LEU A 103 12.46 -25.26 10.93
N LEU A 104 13.57 -24.67 10.48
CA LEU A 104 13.53 -23.44 9.68
C LEU A 104 12.72 -23.62 8.41
N ASN A 105 12.92 -24.74 7.73
CA ASN A 105 12.24 -25.00 6.47
C ASN A 105 10.72 -25.16 6.69
N THR A 106 10.32 -25.86 7.76
CA THR A 106 8.89 -26.02 8.07
C THR A 106 8.25 -24.70 8.47
N ILE A 107 8.94 -23.86 9.26
CA ILE A 107 8.47 -22.52 9.63
C ILE A 107 8.29 -21.64 8.38
N GLY A 108 9.26 -21.67 7.46
CA GLY A 108 9.21 -20.91 6.21
C GLY A 108 8.04 -21.33 5.32
N VAL A 109 7.80 -22.65 5.20
CA VAL A 109 6.65 -23.19 4.45
C VAL A 109 5.33 -22.75 5.09
N VAL A 110 5.17 -22.91 6.41
CA VAL A 110 3.94 -22.52 7.12
C VAL A 110 3.67 -21.02 6.97
N ALA A 111 4.68 -20.18 7.17
CA ALA A 111 4.55 -18.74 7.02
C ALA A 111 4.19 -18.33 5.58
N SER A 112 4.79 -18.98 4.58
CA SER A 112 4.48 -18.74 3.17
C SER A 112 3.05 -19.17 2.82
N SER A 113 2.62 -20.37 3.26
CA SER A 113 1.26 -20.86 3.07
C SER A 113 0.22 -19.94 3.73
N MET A 114 0.50 -19.47 4.95
CA MET A 114 -0.39 -18.52 5.62
C MET A 114 -0.45 -17.18 4.91
N THR A 115 0.69 -16.65 4.48
CA THR A 115 0.76 -15.41 3.71
C THR A 115 -0.05 -15.51 2.42
N ALA A 116 0.06 -16.63 1.70
CA ALA A 116 -0.73 -16.89 0.50
C ALA A 116 -2.24 -16.94 0.80
N ALA A 117 -2.64 -17.58 1.90
CA ALA A 117 -4.04 -17.63 2.32
C ALA A 117 -4.61 -16.24 2.70
N VAL A 118 -3.81 -15.39 3.35
CA VAL A 118 -4.20 -14.04 3.76
C VAL A 118 -4.20 -13.05 2.59
N PHE A 119 -3.53 -13.35 1.48
CA PHE A 119 -3.39 -12.42 0.35
C PHE A 119 -4.73 -12.03 -0.30
N ILE A 120 -5.63 -12.99 -0.52
CA ILE A 120 -6.96 -12.74 -1.10
C ILE A 120 -7.84 -11.85 -0.20
N PRO A 121 -8.04 -12.18 1.10
CA PRO A 121 -8.82 -11.31 1.98
C PRO A 121 -8.16 -9.95 2.18
N LEU A 122 -6.82 -9.87 2.14
CA LEU A 122 -6.07 -8.62 2.20
C LEU A 122 -6.35 -7.71 1.01
N ALA A 123 -6.38 -8.25 -0.21
CA ALA A 123 -6.75 -7.47 -1.40
C ALA A 123 -8.17 -6.90 -1.28
N LYS A 124 -9.13 -7.74 -0.85
CA LYS A 124 -10.51 -7.29 -0.60
C LYS A 124 -10.61 -6.24 0.51
N LEU A 125 -9.86 -6.42 1.60
CA LEU A 125 -9.83 -5.46 2.70
C LEU A 125 -9.30 -4.10 2.23
N LEU A 126 -8.24 -4.10 1.42
CA LEU A 126 -7.72 -2.87 0.83
C LEU A 126 -8.74 -2.22 -0.10
N ASP A 127 -9.53 -2.99 -0.85
CA ASP A 127 -10.57 -2.46 -1.73
C ASP A 127 -11.72 -1.84 -0.93
N LEU A 128 -12.06 -2.40 0.24
CA LEU A 128 -13.19 -1.99 1.07
C LEU A 128 -12.87 -0.88 2.08
N TRP A 129 -11.82 -1.05 2.89
CA TRP A 129 -11.41 -0.08 3.93
C TRP A 129 -10.52 1.04 3.40
N GLY A 130 -9.96 0.89 2.20
CA GLY A 130 -9.05 1.84 1.60
C GLY A 130 -7.58 1.53 1.84
N ARG A 131 -6.75 2.04 0.92
CA ARG A 131 -5.32 1.70 0.85
C ARG A 131 -4.53 2.13 2.08
N ALA A 132 -4.85 3.29 2.64
CA ALA A 132 -4.14 3.84 3.82
C ALA A 132 -4.40 3.03 5.09
N GLU A 133 -5.64 2.58 5.32
CA GLU A 133 -5.99 1.79 6.51
C GLU A 133 -5.48 0.35 6.40
N GLY A 134 -5.53 -0.26 5.19
CA GLY A 134 -4.91 -1.56 4.98
C GLY A 134 -3.38 -1.53 5.14
N TYR A 135 -2.72 -0.47 4.67
CA TYR A 135 -1.29 -0.26 4.94
C TYR A 135 -0.98 -0.21 6.44
N LEU A 136 -1.73 0.56 7.22
CA LEU A 136 -1.53 0.67 8.67
C LEU A 136 -1.74 -0.68 9.38
N LEU A 137 -2.75 -1.44 8.98
CA LEU A 137 -3.03 -2.76 9.55
C LEU A 137 -1.89 -3.75 9.27
N MET A 138 -1.31 -3.73 8.07
CA MET A 138 -0.16 -4.57 7.73
C MET A 138 1.12 -4.16 8.45
N VAL A 139 1.35 -2.85 8.62
CA VAL A 139 2.43 -2.34 9.48
C VAL A 139 2.25 -2.86 10.90
N GLY A 140 1.03 -2.86 11.44
CA GLY A 140 0.74 -3.42 12.78
C GLY A 140 1.08 -4.90 12.90
N PHE A 141 0.72 -5.73 11.92
CA PHE A 141 1.09 -7.16 11.93
C PHE A 141 2.60 -7.38 11.81
N CYS A 142 3.28 -6.60 10.97
CA CYS A 142 4.73 -6.65 10.82
C CYS A 142 5.43 -6.30 12.15
N GLU A 143 4.96 -5.23 12.80
CA GLU A 143 5.46 -4.74 14.08
C GLU A 143 5.27 -5.76 15.21
N LEU A 144 4.06 -6.33 15.32
CA LEU A 144 3.78 -7.42 16.26
C LEU A 144 4.71 -8.63 16.03
N GLY A 145 4.96 -8.98 14.76
CA GLY A 145 5.91 -10.03 14.41
C GLY A 145 7.33 -9.73 14.88
N LEU A 146 7.84 -8.52 14.63
CA LEU A 146 9.17 -8.09 15.05
C LEU A 146 9.34 -8.08 16.58
N ILE A 147 8.35 -7.54 17.30
CA ILE A 147 8.36 -7.50 18.78
C ILE A 147 8.36 -8.92 19.36
N LEU A 148 7.55 -9.82 18.79
CA LEU A 148 7.51 -11.22 19.22
C LEU A 148 8.81 -11.95 18.90
N MET A 149 9.45 -11.69 17.75
CA MET A 149 10.77 -12.24 17.42
C MET A 149 11.84 -11.75 18.39
N ALA A 150 11.81 -10.48 18.78
CA ALA A 150 12.76 -9.89 19.72
C ALA A 150 12.59 -10.41 21.17
N THR A 151 11.39 -10.85 21.55
CA THR A 151 11.07 -11.32 22.90
C THR A 151 10.93 -12.84 23.00
N ALA A 152 11.16 -13.57 21.89
CA ALA A 152 11.02 -15.01 21.82
C ALA A 152 12.02 -15.72 22.75
N LYS A 153 11.50 -16.48 23.71
CA LYS A 153 12.28 -17.38 24.58
C LYS A 153 12.22 -18.83 24.14
N ASP A 154 11.17 -19.17 23.39
CA ASP A 154 10.87 -20.50 22.91
C ASP A 154 10.72 -20.51 21.38
N LEU A 155 11.07 -21.64 20.76
CA LEU A 155 10.95 -21.81 19.31
C LEU A 155 9.50 -21.66 18.84
N SER A 156 8.52 -22.16 19.59
CA SER A 156 7.09 -22.05 19.23
C SER A 156 6.63 -20.59 19.12
N THR A 157 7.09 -19.73 20.03
CA THR A 157 6.81 -18.29 19.98
C THR A 157 7.46 -17.65 18.76
N TYR A 158 8.70 -18.04 18.45
CA TYR A 158 9.38 -17.58 17.23
C TYR A 158 8.64 -18.03 15.95
N CYS A 159 8.13 -19.26 15.89
CA CYS A 159 7.34 -19.75 14.76
C CYS A 159 6.08 -18.90 14.55
N ALA A 160 5.33 -18.63 15.62
CA ALA A 160 4.15 -17.77 15.55
C ALA A 160 4.51 -16.34 15.12
N ALA A 161 5.58 -15.78 15.69
CA ALA A 161 6.11 -14.48 15.33
C ALA A 161 6.47 -14.39 13.84
N ASN A 162 7.09 -15.44 13.29
CA ASN A 162 7.45 -15.53 11.88
C ASN A 162 6.24 -15.48 10.96
N VAL A 163 5.13 -16.12 11.33
CA VAL A 163 3.89 -16.03 10.55
C VAL A 163 3.35 -14.60 10.53
N PHE A 164 3.23 -13.95 11.70
CA PHE A 164 2.77 -12.56 11.77
C PHE A 164 3.68 -11.60 10.98
N TYR A 165 4.99 -11.77 11.13
CA TYR A 165 5.99 -11.02 10.40
C TYR A 165 5.86 -11.21 8.88
N SER A 166 5.78 -12.45 8.40
CA SER A 166 5.68 -12.73 6.95
C SER A 166 4.40 -12.17 6.33
N VAL A 167 3.27 -12.32 7.03
CA VAL A 167 1.98 -11.76 6.61
C VAL A 167 2.05 -10.23 6.55
N GLY A 168 2.54 -9.59 7.62
CA GLY A 168 2.67 -8.15 7.71
C GLY A 168 3.64 -7.58 6.67
N PHE A 169 4.81 -8.20 6.51
CA PHE A 169 5.85 -7.76 5.56
C PHE A 169 5.35 -7.83 4.12
N THR A 170 4.76 -8.96 3.72
CA THR A 170 4.24 -9.15 2.36
C THR A 170 3.03 -8.25 2.09
N GLY A 171 2.12 -8.15 3.06
CA GLY A 171 0.96 -7.27 2.97
C GLY A 171 1.31 -5.79 2.89
N LEU A 172 2.36 -5.38 3.59
CA LEU A 172 2.90 -4.02 3.55
C LEU A 172 3.44 -3.71 2.15
N ILE A 173 4.28 -4.60 1.58
CA ILE A 173 4.80 -4.44 0.21
C ILE A 173 3.64 -4.36 -0.80
N TYR A 174 2.67 -5.27 -0.71
CA TYR A 174 1.51 -5.26 -1.58
C TYR A 174 0.71 -3.95 -1.48
N SER A 175 0.48 -3.45 -0.26
CA SER A 175 -0.22 -2.18 -0.06
C SER A 175 0.51 -1.01 -0.74
N ILE A 176 1.83 -0.99 -0.68
CA ILE A 176 2.67 0.01 -1.35
C ILE A 176 2.64 -0.17 -2.87
N ASP A 177 2.69 -1.41 -3.37
CA ASP A 177 2.61 -1.69 -4.81
C ASP A 177 1.30 -1.19 -5.40
N VAL A 178 0.19 -1.39 -4.68
CA VAL A 178 -1.14 -0.91 -5.08
C VAL A 178 -1.18 0.61 -5.04
N VAL A 179 -0.73 1.25 -3.96
CA VAL A 179 -0.65 2.73 -3.88
C VAL A 179 0.22 3.29 -5.01
N THR A 180 1.33 2.64 -5.33
CA THR A 180 2.24 3.03 -6.42
C THR A 180 1.58 2.84 -7.79
N ALA A 181 0.81 1.77 -7.97
CA ALA A 181 0.05 1.53 -9.20
C ALA A 181 -1.02 2.61 -9.39
N ASP A 182 -1.80 2.91 -8.35
CA ASP A 182 -2.82 3.97 -8.34
C ASP A 182 -2.17 5.35 -8.57
N ALA A 183 -0.93 5.52 -8.10
CA ALA A 183 -0.17 6.76 -8.22
C ALA A 183 0.41 7.06 -9.61
N THR A 184 0.72 6.02 -10.37
CA THR A 184 1.52 6.12 -11.59
C THR A 184 0.67 6.01 -12.84
N ASN A 185 1.04 6.77 -13.87
CA ASN A 185 0.48 6.55 -15.19
C ASN A 185 1.13 5.30 -15.82
N LEU A 186 0.36 4.51 -16.58
CA LEU A 186 0.76 3.24 -17.20
C LEU A 186 2.11 3.30 -17.93
N LYS A 187 2.46 4.44 -18.57
CA LYS A 187 3.72 4.61 -19.30
C LYS A 187 4.98 4.70 -18.43
N ASN A 188 4.87 5.18 -17.19
CA ASN A 188 6.02 5.43 -16.31
C ASN A 188 6.12 4.46 -15.13
N ARG A 189 5.18 3.52 -15.01
CA ARG A 189 5.13 2.55 -13.91
C ARG A 189 6.39 1.68 -13.84
N ALA A 190 6.96 1.31 -14.98
CA ALA A 190 8.22 0.54 -15.03
C ALA A 190 9.42 1.33 -14.49
N LEU A 191 9.52 2.63 -14.80
CA LEU A 191 10.59 3.49 -14.28
C LEU A 191 10.42 3.74 -12.78
N ALA A 192 9.17 3.89 -12.30
CA ALA A 192 8.88 3.99 -10.88
C ALA A 192 9.30 2.73 -10.12
N TYR A 193 8.97 1.54 -10.63
CA TYR A 193 9.42 0.28 -10.02
C TYR A 193 10.94 0.08 -10.09
N ALA A 194 11.59 0.51 -11.18
CA ALA A 194 13.04 0.49 -11.28
C ALA A 194 13.71 1.41 -10.25
N PHE A 195 13.09 2.57 -9.97
CA PHE A 195 13.55 3.46 -8.91
C PHE A 195 13.34 2.84 -7.52
N THR A 196 12.17 2.23 -7.25
CA THR A 196 11.87 1.59 -5.96
C THR A 196 12.60 0.28 -5.73
N SER A 197 13.20 -0.34 -6.77
CA SER A 197 14.04 -1.54 -6.62
C SER A 197 15.52 -1.23 -6.36
N SER A 198 16.00 -0.03 -6.71
CA SER A 198 17.37 0.44 -6.40
C SER A 198 17.83 0.27 -4.94
N PRO A 199 17.00 0.48 -3.89
CA PRO A 199 17.47 0.36 -2.52
C PRO A 199 17.76 -1.08 -2.09
N TYR A 200 17.28 -2.10 -2.82
CA TYR A 200 17.62 -3.50 -2.54
C TYR A 200 19.11 -3.78 -2.74
N MET A 201 19.75 -3.13 -3.72
CA MET A 201 21.20 -3.25 -3.91
C MET A 201 21.97 -2.69 -2.73
N ILE A 202 21.58 -1.52 -2.22
CA ILE A 202 22.22 -0.87 -1.06
C ILE A 202 22.04 -1.76 0.18
N SER A 203 20.83 -2.28 0.37
CA SER A 203 20.47 -3.09 1.53
C SER A 203 21.17 -4.44 1.56
N ALA A 204 21.50 -5.05 0.42
CA ALA A 204 22.22 -6.32 0.38
C ALA A 204 23.62 -6.20 1.02
N PHE A 205 24.33 -5.11 0.75
CA PHE A 205 25.66 -4.86 1.32
C PHE A 205 25.58 -4.28 2.74
N ALA A 206 24.73 -3.27 2.94
CA ALA A 206 24.62 -2.60 4.23
C ALA A 206 23.95 -3.49 5.29
N GLY A 207 22.95 -4.28 4.90
CA GLY A 207 22.19 -5.16 5.79
C GLY A 207 23.05 -6.29 6.35
N SER A 208 23.89 -6.91 5.51
CA SER A 208 24.83 -7.94 5.95
C SER A 208 25.84 -7.39 6.96
N TYR A 209 26.44 -6.23 6.68
CA TYR A 209 27.38 -5.57 7.59
C TYR A 209 26.73 -5.16 8.92
N ALA A 210 25.52 -4.60 8.86
CA ALA A 210 24.77 -4.23 10.06
C ALA A 210 24.39 -5.46 10.89
N SER A 211 23.96 -6.54 10.24
CA SER A 211 23.57 -7.78 10.93
C SER A 211 24.73 -8.42 11.68
N ASP A 212 25.94 -8.39 11.09
CA ASP A 212 27.16 -8.92 11.71
C ASP A 212 27.53 -8.13 12.98
N ARG A 213 27.46 -6.79 12.90
CA ARG A 213 27.69 -5.90 14.06
C ARG A 213 26.65 -6.04 15.15
N MET A 214 25.37 -6.20 14.78
CA MET A 214 24.30 -6.43 15.75
C MET A 214 24.51 -7.75 16.49
N LEU A 215 24.96 -8.77 15.77
CA LEU A 215 25.26 -10.07 16.36
C LEU A 215 26.48 -10.03 17.29
N SER A 216 27.55 -9.31 16.91
CA SER A 216 28.77 -9.22 17.71
C SER A 216 28.59 -8.44 19.01
N ASP A 217 27.84 -7.33 18.97
CA ASP A 217 27.85 -6.35 20.06
C ASP A 217 26.65 -6.49 21.02
N ILE A 218 25.48 -6.89 20.49
CA ILE A 218 24.20 -6.77 21.22
C ILE A 218 23.40 -8.08 21.25
N GLY A 219 23.61 -8.94 20.25
CA GLY A 219 22.93 -10.23 20.09
C GLY A 219 21.68 -10.15 19.21
N TRP A 220 21.25 -11.33 18.74
CA TRP A 220 20.17 -11.46 17.76
C TRP A 220 18.81 -10.87 18.19
N PRO A 221 18.36 -10.89 19.47
CA PRO A 221 17.03 -10.38 19.82
C PRO A 221 16.93 -8.86 19.63
N TRP A 222 18.00 -8.13 19.93
CA TRP A 222 18.11 -6.69 19.71
C TRP A 222 18.23 -6.32 18.22
N GLY A 223 18.70 -7.25 17.39
CA GLY A 223 18.60 -7.18 15.94
C GLY A 223 17.17 -6.91 15.49
N PHE A 224 16.23 -7.78 15.90
CA PHE A 224 14.80 -7.64 15.59
C PHE A 224 14.16 -6.43 16.29
N GLY A 225 14.53 -6.19 17.55
CA GLY A 225 13.98 -5.08 18.35
C GLY A 225 14.32 -3.70 17.79
N THR A 226 15.48 -3.52 17.18
CA THR A 226 15.86 -2.24 16.55
C THR A 226 14.94 -1.91 15.36
N PHE A 227 14.56 -2.92 14.57
CA PHE A 227 13.61 -2.72 13.48
C PHE A 227 12.19 -2.44 13.97
N ALA A 228 11.78 -3.05 15.08
CA ALA A 228 10.49 -2.72 15.71
C ALA A 228 10.37 -1.21 16.02
N PHE A 229 11.45 -0.55 16.43
CA PHE A 229 11.39 0.91 16.63
C PHE A 229 11.49 1.72 15.34
N ILE A 230 12.32 1.30 14.38
CA ILE A 230 12.57 2.07 13.15
C ILE A 230 11.36 1.98 12.19
N THR A 231 10.75 0.80 12.08
CA THR A 231 9.65 0.53 11.16
C THR A 231 8.47 1.51 11.28
N PRO A 232 7.87 1.73 12.46
CA PRO A 232 6.78 2.68 12.61
C PRO A 232 7.22 4.12 12.33
N VAL A 233 8.47 4.50 12.63
CA VAL A 233 8.98 5.86 12.38
C VAL A 233 9.09 6.15 10.89
N VAL A 234 9.51 5.17 10.08
CA VAL A 234 9.62 5.32 8.61
C VAL A 234 8.26 5.14 7.92
N CYS A 235 7.39 4.27 8.45
CA CYS A 235 6.06 4.02 7.89
C CYS A 235 5.05 5.14 8.21
N ALA A 236 5.16 5.79 9.37
CA ALA A 236 4.28 6.87 9.80
C ALA A 236 4.16 8.05 8.82
N PRO A 237 5.25 8.64 8.28
CA PRO A 237 5.14 9.77 7.35
C PRO A 237 4.42 9.39 6.04
N LEU A 238 4.58 8.16 5.55
CA LEU A 238 3.86 7.68 4.38
C LEU A 238 2.35 7.59 4.66
N TYR A 239 1.96 7.01 5.79
CA TYR A 239 0.56 6.95 6.22
C TYR A 239 -0.05 8.34 6.40
N LEU A 240 0.68 9.25 7.07
CA LEU A 240 0.22 10.62 7.28
C LEU A 240 0.03 11.36 5.95
N LEU A 241 0.94 11.21 5.00
CA LEU A 241 0.83 11.83 3.68
C LEU A 241 -0.40 11.31 2.93
N LEU A 242 -0.65 10.00 2.92
CA LEU A 242 -1.84 9.41 2.33
C LEU A 242 -3.13 9.94 3.00
N LYS A 243 -3.16 9.98 4.33
CA LYS A 243 -4.32 10.46 5.09
C LYS A 243 -4.60 11.95 4.90
N ILE A 244 -3.57 12.79 4.79
CA ILE A 244 -3.71 14.22 4.51
C ILE A 244 -4.28 14.42 3.11
N ASN A 245 -3.78 13.69 2.11
CA ASN A 245 -4.31 13.77 0.75
C ASN A 245 -5.75 13.24 0.67
N LEU A 246 -6.08 12.18 1.40
CA LEU A 246 -7.45 11.66 1.53
C LEU A 246 -8.40 12.72 2.11
N ARG A 247 -7.99 13.40 3.19
CA ARG A 247 -8.79 14.48 3.79
C ARG A 247 -9.00 15.64 2.83
N LYS A 248 -7.99 15.99 2.02
CA LYS A 248 -8.12 17.04 0.99
C LYS A 248 -9.09 16.61 -0.12
N ALA A 249 -9.02 15.37 -0.58
CA ALA A 249 -9.95 14.82 -1.56
C ALA A 249 -11.39 14.77 -1.04
N LYS A 250 -11.60 14.34 0.21
CA LYS A 250 -12.91 14.34 0.89
C LYS A 250 -13.51 15.73 1.07
N LYS A 251 -12.68 16.78 1.13
CA LYS A 251 -13.13 18.16 1.25
C LYS A 251 -13.48 18.80 -0.10
N ASN A 252 -12.78 18.41 -1.18
CA ASN A 252 -12.85 19.10 -2.47
C ASN A 252 -13.63 18.36 -3.55
N ILE A 253 -13.76 17.02 -3.49
CA ILE A 253 -14.28 16.21 -4.61
C ILE A 253 -15.38 15.23 -4.16
N LEU A 254 -15.27 14.60 -2.99
CA LEU A 254 -16.26 13.59 -2.59
C LEU A 254 -17.51 14.24 -1.96
N PRO A 255 -18.74 13.94 -2.42
CA PRO A 255 -19.94 14.32 -1.70
C PRO A 255 -19.96 13.61 -0.34
N LYS A 256 -20.22 14.38 0.71
CA LYS A 256 -20.19 13.94 2.11
C LYS A 256 -21.31 12.94 2.36
N LYS A 257 -21.11 11.63 2.10
CA LYS A 257 -22.03 10.60 2.61
C LYS A 257 -21.88 10.57 4.12
N ALA A 258 -22.92 11.03 4.83
CA ALA A 258 -22.99 10.97 6.28
C ALA A 258 -23.06 9.50 6.71
N SER A 259 -21.91 8.88 6.97
CA SER A 259 -21.89 7.61 7.70
C SER A 259 -22.14 7.92 9.17
N GLY A 260 -23.41 8.06 9.54
CA GLY A 260 -23.88 8.14 10.92
C GLY A 260 -23.87 6.77 11.59
N ARG A 261 -22.80 5.98 11.43
CA ARG A 261 -22.72 4.59 11.90
C ARG A 261 -21.67 4.44 12.98
N THR A 262 -22.05 3.75 14.05
CA THR A 262 -21.21 3.50 15.22
C THR A 262 -20.12 2.46 14.89
N LEU A 263 -18.94 2.51 15.51
CA LEU A 263 -17.80 1.61 15.20
C LEU A 263 -18.17 0.11 15.17
N LYS A 264 -19.08 -0.32 16.06
CA LYS A 264 -19.61 -1.69 16.07
C LYS A 264 -20.48 -2.01 14.85
N GLU A 265 -21.30 -1.07 14.39
CA GLU A 265 -22.13 -1.23 13.20
C GLU A 265 -21.31 -1.14 11.92
N SER A 266 -20.24 -0.34 11.91
CA SER A 266 -19.26 -0.38 10.81
C SER A 266 -18.59 -1.74 10.74
N ILE A 267 -18.05 -2.26 11.85
CA ILE A 267 -17.42 -3.60 11.86
C ILE A 267 -18.44 -4.67 11.46
N TRP A 268 -19.67 -4.63 11.99
CA TRP A 268 -20.73 -5.59 11.65
C TRP A 268 -21.19 -5.50 10.20
N HIS A 269 -21.34 -4.29 9.66
CA HIS A 269 -21.65 -4.05 8.25
C HIS A 269 -20.51 -4.52 7.34
N TYR A 270 -19.26 -4.27 7.72
CA TYR A 270 -18.10 -4.76 6.97
C TYR A 270 -17.99 -6.28 6.99
N VAL A 271 -18.36 -6.95 8.09
CA VAL A 271 -18.45 -8.41 8.16
C VAL A 271 -19.60 -8.95 7.31
N LEU A 272 -20.78 -8.32 7.34
CA LEU A 272 -21.94 -8.68 6.52
C LEU A 272 -21.71 -8.46 5.02
N GLU A 273 -21.04 -7.37 4.64
CA GLU A 273 -20.69 -7.08 3.25
C GLU A 273 -19.57 -8.00 2.72
N PHE A 274 -18.69 -8.46 3.62
CA PHE A 274 -17.70 -9.49 3.32
C PHE A 274 -18.34 -10.87 3.05
N ASP A 275 -19.43 -11.21 3.75
CA ASP A 275 -20.15 -12.49 3.63
C ASP A 275 -21.25 -12.48 2.53
N GLY A 276 -21.98 -11.37 2.39
CA GLY A 276 -23.16 -11.25 1.51
C GLY A 276 -22.85 -11.23 0.00
N LYS A 277 -21.60 -10.99 -0.42
CA LYS A 277 -21.20 -11.00 -1.84
C LYS A 277 -20.98 -12.41 -2.42
N TYR A 278 -21.22 -13.47 -1.67
CA TYR A 278 -21.07 -14.87 -2.10
C TYR A 278 -22.38 -15.63 -2.37
N ASN A 279 -23.54 -14.98 -2.31
CA ASN A 279 -24.84 -15.63 -2.52
C ASN A 279 -25.63 -15.11 -3.73
N THR A 280 -24.96 -14.98 -4.88
CA THR A 280 -25.57 -14.88 -6.21
C THR A 280 -24.71 -15.60 -7.23
#